data_AF-A0A9P5Q3Q4-F1
#
_entry.id   AF-A0A9P5Q3Q4-F1
#
_cell.length_a   1.000
_cell.length_b   1.000
_cell.length_c   1.000
_cell.angle_alpha   90.00
_cell.angle_beta   90.00
_cell.angle_gamma   90.00
#
_symmetry.space_group_name_H-M   'P 1'
#
loop_
_entity.id
_entity.type
_entity.pdbx_description
1 polymer ?
#
loop_
_entity_poly.entity_id
_entity_poly.type
_entity_poly.pdbx_seq_one_letter_code
_entity_poly.pdbx_strand_id
1 'polypeptide(L)'
;VTGAKLTVLTQALAYQIITKQKLATNKMERRRTTQNLERVKQSTQDRFGYRPTDEAFWTSIRHKDFSPKIRYFMWVATHDAYMVGSHWLRDGFSEEFRERAECLHCHEIENLDHILTSCGSPGQSLIWELAGNLWNRKRSTVPWAPITLGDVLGCGLAVVTKANNETRLTGDTRLWRILIAESAYLIWKLRCEWVIGNENAQFSNAEIQNRWEAMINERLQLDCRMTHKKYERRGVSKRLVNQTWRHLLKDEDNLPDDWAGLAGVLVGIETDQRCRTGRRGR
;
A
#
# COMPACT_ATOMS: atom_id res chain seq x y z
N VAL A 1 7.25 -35.75 16.73
CA VAL A 1 7.84 -35.98 15.40
C VAL A 1 8.80 -37.13 15.54
N THR A 2 8.46 -38.31 15.02
CA THR A 2 9.40 -39.42 14.84
C THR A 2 10.50 -38.95 13.87
N GLY A 3 11.76 -39.15 14.25
CA GLY A 3 12.92 -38.43 13.69
C GLY A 3 13.07 -38.49 12.16
N ALA A 4 13.73 -37.49 11.59
CA ALA A 4 14.11 -37.49 10.18
C ALA A 4 15.45 -38.21 9.98
N LYS A 5 15.51 -39.12 8.99
CA LYS A 5 16.73 -39.84 8.65
C LYS A 5 17.74 -38.87 8.03
N LEU A 6 18.89 -38.69 8.70
CA LEU A 6 19.92 -37.69 8.33
C LEU A 6 20.40 -37.82 6.88
N THR A 7 20.44 -39.04 6.35
CA THR A 7 20.92 -39.32 4.98
C THR A 7 20.01 -38.76 3.87
N VAL A 8 18.77 -38.39 4.18
CA VAL A 8 17.80 -37.81 3.23
C VAL A 8 17.33 -36.41 3.66
N LEU A 9 17.95 -35.86 4.71
CA LEU A 9 17.59 -34.56 5.26
C LEU A 9 18.14 -33.45 4.36
N THR A 10 17.26 -32.66 3.78
CA THR A 10 17.64 -31.41 3.10
C THR A 10 17.60 -30.24 4.07
N GLN A 11 18.36 -29.18 3.80
CA GLN A 11 18.31 -27.95 4.61
C GLN A 11 16.87 -27.40 4.72
N ALA A 12 16.10 -27.46 3.63
CA ALA A 12 14.70 -27.02 3.62
C ALA A 12 13.83 -27.87 4.55
N LEU A 13 13.99 -29.20 4.53
CA LEU A 13 13.27 -30.11 5.41
C LEU A 13 13.69 -29.94 6.87
N ALA A 14 14.99 -29.79 7.13
CA ALA A 14 15.52 -29.51 8.46
C ALA A 14 14.94 -28.20 9.03
N TYR A 15 14.95 -27.13 8.24
CA TYR A 15 14.37 -25.85 8.61
C TYR A 15 12.87 -25.96 8.92
N GLN A 16 12.10 -26.67 8.09
CA GLN A 16 10.68 -26.91 8.34
C GLN A 16 10.43 -27.67 9.65
N ILE A 17 11.23 -28.71 9.94
CA ILE A 17 11.11 -29.51 11.18
C ILE A 17 11.42 -28.65 12.41
N ILE A 18 12.56 -27.93 12.39
CA ILE A 18 12.95 -27.02 13.49
C ILE A 18 11.89 -25.95 13.71
N THR A 19 11.36 -25.38 12.63
CA THR A 19 10.32 -24.36 12.69
C THR A 19 9.04 -24.92 13.34
N LYS A 20 8.58 -26.10 12.92
CA LYS A 20 7.41 -26.76 13.52
C LYS A 20 7.61 -27.07 15.00
N GLN A 21 8.80 -27.55 15.38
CA GLN A 21 9.14 -27.81 16.79
C GLN A 21 9.11 -26.50 17.60
N LYS A 22 9.80 -25.45 17.12
CA LYS A 22 9.80 -24.15 17.79
C LYS A 22 8.40 -23.54 17.91
N LEU A 23 7.55 -23.68 16.90
CA LEU A 23 6.16 -23.22 16.93
C LEU A 23 5.30 -24.02 17.93
N ALA A 24 5.55 -25.33 18.07
CA ALA A 24 4.85 -26.16 19.04
C ALA A 24 5.27 -25.86 20.48
N THR A 25 6.55 -25.51 20.71
CA THR A 25 7.08 -25.25 22.05
C THR A 25 6.92 -23.78 22.48
N ASN A 26 7.05 -22.83 21.56
CA ASN A 26 6.93 -21.39 21.82
C ASN A 26 5.74 -20.81 21.05
N LYS A 27 4.54 -21.04 21.57
CA LYS A 27 3.31 -20.41 21.10
C LYS A 27 3.26 -18.94 21.58
N MET A 28 4.27 -18.16 21.19
CA MET A 28 4.36 -16.76 21.57
C MET A 28 3.37 -15.98 20.71
N GLU A 29 2.19 -15.71 21.25
CA GLU A 29 1.21 -14.87 20.57
C GLU A 29 1.76 -13.45 20.44
N ARG A 30 2.02 -13.05 19.19
CA ARG A 30 2.43 -11.69 18.88
C ARG A 30 1.20 -10.80 18.88
N ARG A 31 0.80 -10.34 20.07
CA ARG A 31 -0.41 -9.52 20.29
C ARG A 31 -0.62 -8.43 19.23
N ARG A 32 0.43 -7.67 18.89
CA ARG A 32 0.35 -6.59 17.88
C ARG A 32 0.07 -7.12 16.47
N THR A 33 0.69 -8.24 16.09
CA THR A 33 0.39 -8.90 14.80
C THR A 33 -1.06 -9.38 14.76
N THR A 34 -1.54 -10.02 15.83
CA THR A 34 -2.94 -10.48 15.91
C THR A 34 -3.92 -9.31 15.80
N GLN A 35 -3.67 -8.21 16.50
CA GLN A 35 -4.50 -6.99 16.40
C GLN A 35 -4.52 -6.42 14.98
N ASN A 36 -3.37 -6.37 14.30
CA ASN A 36 -3.28 -5.91 12.91
C ASN A 36 -4.02 -6.85 11.95
N LEU A 37 -3.94 -8.17 12.14
CA LEU A 37 -4.71 -9.14 11.35
C LEU A 37 -6.22 -8.98 11.55
N GLU A 38 -6.67 -8.70 12.77
CA GLU A 38 -8.08 -8.42 13.04
C GLU A 38 -8.55 -7.10 12.40
N ARG A 39 -7.73 -6.04 12.42
CA ARG A 39 -8.00 -4.80 11.67
C ARG A 39 -8.16 -5.08 10.18
N VAL A 40 -7.25 -5.86 9.59
CA VAL A 40 -7.34 -6.26 8.17
C VAL A 40 -8.64 -7.02 7.89
N LYS A 41 -9.01 -7.97 8.74
CA LYS A 41 -10.25 -8.74 8.55
C LYS A 41 -11.49 -7.84 8.59
N GLN A 42 -11.53 -6.90 9.53
CA GLN A 42 -12.62 -5.95 9.67
C GLN A 42 -12.71 -5.03 8.44
N SER A 43 -11.60 -4.38 8.08
CA SER A 43 -11.53 -3.51 6.89
C SER A 43 -11.90 -4.25 5.59
N THR A 44 -11.47 -5.50 5.43
CA THR A 44 -11.81 -6.30 4.24
C THR A 44 -13.31 -6.62 4.21
N GLN A 45 -13.89 -6.96 5.36
CA GLN A 45 -15.33 -7.22 5.48
C GLN A 45 -16.14 -5.95 5.17
N ASP A 46 -15.72 -4.80 5.69
CA ASP A 46 -16.43 -3.54 5.52
C ASP A 46 -16.37 -3.02 4.08
N ARG A 47 -15.23 -3.20 3.39
CA ARG A 47 -15.06 -2.71 2.02
C ARG A 47 -15.51 -3.67 0.93
N PHE A 48 -15.28 -4.97 1.13
CA PHE A 48 -15.44 -5.98 0.08
C PHE A 48 -16.45 -7.07 0.43
N GLY A 49 -17.08 -6.98 1.60
CA GLY A 49 -18.19 -7.86 2.00
C GLY A 49 -17.77 -9.27 2.39
N TYR A 50 -16.49 -9.53 2.62
CA TYR A 50 -16.02 -10.85 3.04
C TYR A 50 -14.89 -10.79 4.07
N ARG A 51 -14.81 -11.82 4.92
CA ARG A 51 -13.79 -11.95 5.95
C ARG A 51 -12.68 -12.92 5.51
N PRO A 52 -11.43 -12.46 5.37
CA PRO A 52 -10.30 -13.29 4.94
C PRO A 52 -9.75 -14.16 6.08
N THR A 53 -9.02 -15.25 5.73
CA THR A 53 -8.19 -15.99 6.68
C THR A 53 -6.79 -15.39 6.80
N ASP A 54 -6.07 -15.72 7.86
CA ASP A 54 -4.69 -15.26 8.06
C ASP A 54 -3.76 -15.77 6.94
N GLU A 55 -3.98 -17.00 6.44
CA GLU A 55 -3.22 -17.58 5.33
C GLU A 55 -3.48 -16.83 4.02
N ALA A 56 -4.74 -16.46 3.78
CA ALA A 56 -5.11 -15.64 2.62
C ALA A 56 -4.41 -14.28 2.70
N PHE A 57 -4.38 -13.67 3.88
CA PHE A 57 -3.65 -12.43 4.13
C PHE A 57 -2.15 -12.56 3.82
N TRP A 58 -1.45 -13.54 4.42
CA TRP A 58 0.00 -13.72 4.21
C TRP A 58 0.36 -14.05 2.76
N THR A 59 -0.55 -14.67 2.03
CA THR A 59 -0.42 -14.89 0.58
C THR A 59 -0.60 -13.57 -0.18
N SER A 60 -1.57 -12.75 0.22
CA SER A 60 -1.92 -11.49 -0.43
C SER A 60 -0.81 -10.43 -0.36
N ILE A 61 -0.05 -10.34 0.75
CA ILE A 61 1.06 -9.37 0.85
C ILE A 61 2.21 -9.69 -0.12
N ARG A 62 2.22 -10.90 -0.69
CA ARG A 62 3.19 -11.34 -1.70
C ARG A 62 2.68 -11.17 -3.13
N HIS A 63 1.55 -10.49 -3.32
CA HIS A 63 0.92 -10.34 -4.62
C HIS A 63 1.90 -9.76 -5.66
N LYS A 64 1.80 -10.25 -6.90
CA LYS A 64 2.69 -9.85 -8.00
C LYS A 64 2.65 -8.37 -8.33
N ASP A 65 1.55 -7.71 -7.98
CA ASP A 65 1.38 -6.26 -8.20
C ASP A 65 2.29 -5.44 -7.29
N PHE A 66 2.75 -5.97 -6.15
CA PHE A 66 3.62 -5.26 -5.23
C PHE A 66 5.08 -5.43 -5.60
N SER A 67 5.83 -4.33 -5.55
CA SER A 67 7.29 -4.36 -5.61
C SER A 67 7.86 -5.08 -4.39
N PRO A 68 9.08 -5.68 -4.47
CA PRO A 68 9.70 -6.32 -3.32
C PRO A 68 9.79 -5.42 -2.09
N LYS A 69 10.04 -4.11 -2.29
CA LYS A 69 10.10 -3.11 -1.23
C LYS A 69 8.77 -2.97 -0.50
N ILE A 70 7.65 -2.92 -1.25
CA ILE A 70 6.31 -2.86 -0.67
C ILE A 70 5.96 -4.14 0.08
N ARG A 71 6.29 -5.32 -0.47
CA ARG A 71 6.03 -6.59 0.22
C ARG A 71 6.75 -6.67 1.57
N TYR A 72 8.01 -6.22 1.59
CA TYR A 72 8.78 -6.10 2.83
C TYR A 72 8.14 -5.11 3.80
N PHE A 73 7.79 -3.91 3.31
CA PHE A 73 7.10 -2.89 4.10
C PHE A 73 5.81 -3.44 4.73
N MET A 74 4.93 -4.08 3.96
CA MET A 74 3.68 -4.66 4.46
C MET A 74 3.94 -5.73 5.52
N TRP A 75 4.94 -6.59 5.32
CA TRP A 75 5.30 -7.62 6.28
C TRP A 75 5.79 -7.03 7.61
N VAL A 76 6.72 -6.07 7.56
CA VAL A 76 7.26 -5.41 8.76
C VAL A 76 6.18 -4.60 9.47
N ALA A 77 5.34 -3.90 8.71
CA ALA A 77 4.22 -3.11 9.22
C ALA A 77 3.19 -3.98 9.94
N THR A 78 2.81 -5.12 9.36
CA THR A 78 1.85 -6.04 9.98
C THR A 78 2.40 -6.61 11.29
N HIS A 79 3.70 -6.89 11.35
CA HIS A 79 4.35 -7.32 12.59
C HIS A 79 4.58 -6.21 13.60
N ASP A 80 4.26 -4.95 13.25
CA ASP A 80 4.58 -3.76 14.03
C ASP A 80 6.07 -3.74 14.45
N ALA A 81 6.94 -4.01 13.49
CA ALA A 81 8.37 -4.20 13.72
C ALA A 81 9.22 -2.96 13.37
N TYR A 82 8.59 -1.84 12.98
CA TYR A 82 9.29 -0.57 12.81
C TYR A 82 9.56 0.09 14.16
N MET A 83 10.74 0.71 14.30
CA MET A 83 11.11 1.48 15.49
C MET A 83 10.42 2.85 15.46
N VAL A 84 9.17 2.89 15.90
CA VAL A 84 8.32 4.09 15.96
C VAL A 84 7.42 4.07 17.21
N GLY A 85 6.91 5.23 17.61
CA GLY A 85 5.94 5.34 18.70
C GLY A 85 6.42 4.71 20.02
N SER A 86 5.55 3.90 20.63
CA SER A 86 5.81 3.21 21.89
C SER A 86 7.07 2.32 21.94
N HIS A 87 7.68 1.95 20.80
CA HIS A 87 8.93 1.20 20.81
C HIS A 87 10.09 2.02 21.39
N TRP A 88 10.10 3.33 21.17
CA TRP A 88 11.10 4.25 21.74
C TRP A 88 10.93 4.47 23.24
N LEU A 89 9.75 4.19 23.79
CA LEU A 89 9.44 4.37 25.22
C LEU A 89 9.85 3.19 26.11
N ARG A 90 10.47 2.16 25.54
CA ARG A 90 10.95 0.99 26.30
C ARG A 90 12.14 1.35 27.18
N ASP A 91 12.28 0.62 28.26
CA ASP A 91 13.43 0.74 29.17
C ASP A 91 14.74 0.53 28.40
N GLY A 92 15.72 1.41 28.64
CA GLY A 92 17.05 1.36 28.03
C GLY A 92 17.30 2.34 26.88
N PHE A 93 16.29 3.07 26.39
CA PHE A 93 16.50 4.18 25.45
C PHE A 93 16.82 5.50 26.20
N SER A 94 17.77 6.27 25.66
CA SER A 94 18.06 7.63 26.17
C SER A 94 16.88 8.58 25.95
N GLU A 95 16.86 9.70 26.67
CA GLU A 95 15.82 10.74 26.56
C GLU A 95 15.67 11.25 25.11
N GLU A 96 16.78 11.53 24.44
CA GLU A 96 16.83 11.92 23.02
C GLU A 96 16.11 10.92 22.08
N PHE A 97 16.18 9.61 22.37
CA PHE A 97 15.45 8.61 21.57
C PHE A 97 13.96 8.58 21.93
N ARG A 98 13.61 8.82 23.19
CA ARG A 98 12.21 8.83 23.66
C ARG A 98 11.43 10.01 23.08
N GLU A 99 12.09 11.13 22.79
CA GLU A 99 11.49 12.26 22.06
C GLU A 99 10.94 11.87 20.69
N ARG A 100 11.47 10.80 20.07
CA ARG A 100 11.00 10.27 18.77
C ARG A 100 9.75 9.40 18.88
N ALA A 101 9.22 9.19 20.09
CA ALA A 101 7.99 8.43 20.30
C ALA A 101 6.74 9.21 19.86
N GLU A 102 6.80 10.53 19.91
CA GLU A 102 5.68 11.42 19.61
C GLU A 102 5.91 12.15 18.29
N CYS A 103 4.82 12.45 17.61
CA CYS A 103 4.88 13.25 16.40
C CYS A 103 5.12 14.70 16.78
N LEU A 104 6.14 15.33 16.18
CA LEU A 104 6.47 16.74 16.45
C LEU A 104 5.38 17.74 16.01
N HIS A 105 4.41 17.31 15.21
CA HIS A 105 3.36 18.18 14.69
C HIS A 105 2.09 18.17 15.56
N CYS A 106 1.61 16.99 15.97
CA CYS A 106 0.36 16.84 16.71
C CYS A 106 0.54 16.26 18.12
N HIS A 107 1.77 15.91 18.51
CA HIS A 107 2.12 15.36 19.83
C HIS A 107 1.40 14.05 20.21
N GLU A 108 0.84 13.34 19.23
CA GLU A 108 0.33 11.98 19.42
C GLU A 108 1.46 10.96 19.30
N ILE A 109 1.30 9.79 19.93
CA ILE A 109 2.22 8.67 19.77
C ILE A 109 2.31 8.27 18.29
N GLU A 110 3.50 8.41 17.73
CA GLU A 110 3.74 8.27 16.31
C GLU A 110 3.92 6.80 15.92
N ASN A 111 2.83 6.03 15.97
CA ASN A 111 2.81 4.66 15.46
C ASN A 111 2.46 4.62 13.95
N LEU A 112 2.51 3.44 13.32
CA LEU A 112 2.19 3.31 11.89
C LEU A 112 0.75 3.68 11.53
N ASP A 113 -0.22 3.45 12.41
CA ASP A 113 -1.60 3.89 12.18
C ASP A 113 -1.63 5.41 12.07
N HIS A 114 -1.03 6.08 13.06
CA HIS A 114 -0.90 7.53 13.07
C HIS A 114 -0.21 8.06 11.80
N ILE A 115 1.00 7.57 11.50
CA ILE A 115 1.79 8.02 10.35
C ILE A 115 1.02 7.87 9.04
N LEU A 116 0.33 6.74 8.85
CA LEU A 116 -0.27 6.41 7.58
C LEU A 116 -1.69 6.96 7.44
N THR A 117 -2.46 7.12 8.51
CA THR A 117 -3.91 7.30 8.41
C THR A 117 -4.48 8.49 9.15
N SER A 118 -3.93 8.87 10.31
CA SER A 118 -4.54 9.87 11.18
C SER A 118 -3.69 11.10 11.48
N CYS A 119 -2.43 11.14 11.05
CA CYS A 119 -1.56 12.28 11.33
C CYS A 119 -2.05 13.56 10.66
N GLY A 120 -2.21 14.63 11.45
CA GLY A 120 -2.59 15.96 10.95
C GLY A 120 -1.49 16.72 10.21
N SER A 121 -0.34 16.10 9.99
CA SER A 121 0.78 16.75 9.29
C SER A 121 0.52 16.90 7.79
N PRO A 122 1.07 17.96 7.16
CA PRO A 122 0.93 18.16 5.73
C PRO A 122 1.65 17.05 4.96
N GLY A 123 0.94 16.44 4.01
CA GLY A 123 1.50 15.43 3.11
C GLY A 123 0.76 14.11 3.11
N GLN A 124 0.47 13.57 4.31
CA GLN A 124 -0.31 12.34 4.43
C GLN A 124 -1.71 12.52 3.84
N SER A 125 -2.40 13.59 4.26
CA SER A 125 -3.75 13.91 3.82
C SER A 125 -3.80 14.20 2.33
N LEU A 126 -2.82 14.98 1.83
CA LEU A 126 -2.68 15.31 0.42
C LEU A 126 -2.48 14.05 -0.45
N ILE A 127 -1.64 13.10 -0.01
CA ILE A 127 -1.43 11.86 -0.76
C ILE A 127 -2.72 11.03 -0.84
N TRP A 128 -3.48 10.93 0.26
CA TRP A 128 -4.76 10.22 0.23
C TRP A 128 -5.83 10.94 -0.57
N GLU A 129 -5.82 12.27 -0.58
CA GLU A 129 -6.68 13.08 -1.43
C GLU A 129 -6.38 12.81 -2.92
N LEU A 130 -5.10 12.85 -3.32
CA LEU A 130 -4.68 12.53 -4.68
C LEU A 130 -5.07 11.10 -5.09
N ALA A 131 -4.85 10.12 -4.21
CA ALA A 131 -5.28 8.74 -4.45
C ALA A 131 -6.79 8.60 -4.59
N GLY A 132 -7.56 9.31 -3.75
CA GLY A 132 -9.02 9.33 -3.80
C GLY A 132 -9.57 9.99 -5.05
N ASN A 133 -8.98 11.11 -5.47
CA ASN A 133 -9.33 11.79 -6.71
C ASN A 133 -9.13 10.87 -7.93
N LEU A 134 -8.00 10.14 -7.96
CA LEU A 134 -7.76 9.17 -9.03
C LEU A 134 -8.73 7.98 -8.96
N TRP A 135 -9.03 7.46 -7.77
CA TRP A 135 -10.00 6.38 -7.60
C TRP A 135 -11.41 6.78 -8.02
N ASN A 136 -11.87 7.98 -7.67
CA ASN A 136 -13.19 8.48 -8.05
C ASN A 136 -13.35 8.59 -9.57
N ARG A 137 -12.28 8.98 -10.28
CA ARG A 137 -12.26 8.98 -11.75
C ARG A 137 -12.40 7.60 -12.37
N LYS A 138 -12.02 6.54 -11.65
CA LYS A 138 -12.20 5.16 -12.11
C LYS A 138 -13.69 4.80 -12.28
N ARG A 139 -14.58 5.49 -11.55
CA ARG A 139 -16.03 5.20 -11.47
C ARG A 139 -16.28 3.75 -11.06
N SER A 140 -15.51 3.28 -10.07
CA SER A 140 -15.66 1.94 -9.53
C SER A 140 -16.93 1.82 -8.66
N THR A 141 -17.36 0.59 -8.42
CA THR A 141 -18.50 0.28 -7.55
C THR A 141 -18.21 0.47 -6.07
N VAL A 142 -16.93 0.40 -5.68
CA VAL A 142 -16.49 0.65 -4.31
C VAL A 142 -16.22 2.15 -4.14
N PRO A 143 -16.95 2.87 -3.27
CA PRO A 143 -16.74 4.29 -3.05
C PRO A 143 -15.40 4.55 -2.36
N TRP A 144 -14.80 5.72 -2.63
CA TRP A 144 -13.70 6.19 -1.82
C TRP A 144 -14.19 6.55 -0.42
N ALA A 145 -13.43 6.16 0.59
CA ALA A 145 -13.68 6.48 1.99
C ALA A 145 -12.33 6.64 2.70
N PRO A 146 -12.26 7.33 3.85
CA PRO A 146 -11.03 7.47 4.62
C PRO A 146 -10.31 6.13 4.81
N ILE A 147 -9.00 6.13 4.60
CA ILE A 147 -8.18 4.92 4.63
C ILE A 147 -7.76 4.63 6.06
N THR A 148 -7.99 3.40 6.52
CA THR A 148 -7.58 2.90 7.84
C THR A 148 -6.32 2.04 7.72
N LEU A 149 -5.64 1.74 8.85
CA LEU A 149 -4.45 0.89 8.80
C LEU A 149 -4.80 -0.53 8.29
N GLY A 150 -6.00 -1.03 8.62
CA GLY A 150 -6.47 -2.31 8.11
C GLY A 150 -6.63 -2.33 6.59
N ASP A 151 -7.00 -1.20 5.97
CA ASP A 151 -7.07 -1.05 4.52
C ASP A 151 -5.69 -1.07 3.88
N VAL A 152 -4.72 -0.40 4.51
CA VAL A 152 -3.32 -0.39 4.04
C VAL A 152 -2.73 -1.78 4.09
N LEU A 153 -2.77 -2.42 5.26
CA LEU A 153 -2.21 -3.75 5.45
C LEU A 153 -2.95 -4.79 4.60
N GLY A 154 -4.28 -4.66 4.51
CA GLY A 154 -5.18 -5.57 3.80
C GLY A 154 -5.31 -5.29 2.31
N CYS A 155 -4.63 -4.29 1.74
CA CYS A 155 -4.88 -3.85 0.37
C CYS A 155 -4.72 -4.98 -0.66
N GLY A 156 -3.81 -5.95 -0.42
CA GLY A 156 -3.62 -7.14 -1.24
C GLY A 156 -4.84 -8.06 -1.35
N LEU A 157 -5.76 -7.98 -0.40
CA LEU A 157 -7.01 -8.73 -0.33
C LEU A 157 -8.15 -8.02 -1.06
N ALA A 158 -7.92 -6.86 -1.70
CA ALA A 158 -9.00 -6.18 -2.40
C ALA A 158 -9.70 -7.10 -3.42
N VAL A 159 -11.03 -7.04 -3.42
CA VAL A 159 -11.89 -7.70 -4.41
C VAL A 159 -13.00 -6.72 -4.76
N VAL A 160 -12.91 -6.14 -5.95
CA VAL A 160 -13.94 -5.26 -6.48
C VAL A 160 -14.83 -6.08 -7.42
N THR A 161 -16.14 -6.01 -7.21
CA THR A 161 -17.16 -6.70 -8.00
C THR A 161 -18.08 -5.69 -8.68
N LYS A 162 -18.73 -6.10 -9.77
CA LYS A 162 -19.89 -5.38 -10.29
C LYS A 162 -21.01 -5.34 -9.26
N ALA A 163 -22.00 -4.47 -9.44
CA ALA A 163 -23.14 -4.31 -8.54
C ALA A 163 -23.93 -5.62 -8.28
N ASN A 164 -23.88 -6.59 -9.18
CA ASN A 164 -24.49 -7.91 -9.00
C ASN A 164 -23.64 -8.89 -8.18
N ASN A 165 -22.47 -8.50 -7.68
CA ASN A 165 -21.50 -9.33 -6.94
C ASN A 165 -20.97 -10.60 -7.63
N GLU A 166 -21.37 -10.87 -8.86
CA GLU A 166 -20.97 -12.10 -9.58
C GLU A 166 -19.67 -11.93 -10.36
N THR A 167 -19.42 -10.74 -10.91
CA THR A 167 -18.26 -10.51 -11.79
C THR A 167 -17.21 -9.65 -11.11
N ARG A 168 -15.99 -10.20 -10.96
CA ARG A 168 -14.83 -9.46 -10.47
C ARG A 168 -14.34 -8.44 -11.51
N LEU A 169 -14.18 -7.19 -11.07
CA LEU A 169 -13.54 -6.12 -11.83
C LEU A 169 -12.04 -6.18 -11.57
N THR A 170 -11.33 -6.97 -12.38
CA THR A 170 -9.90 -7.24 -12.21
C THR A 170 -9.02 -6.00 -12.33
N GLY A 171 -9.39 -5.05 -13.19
CA GLY A 171 -8.70 -3.77 -13.35
C GLY A 171 -8.82 -2.91 -12.10
N ASP A 172 -10.05 -2.69 -11.62
CA ASP A 172 -10.36 -1.91 -10.42
C ASP A 172 -9.71 -2.52 -9.17
N THR A 173 -9.83 -3.84 -9.01
CA THR A 173 -9.18 -4.59 -7.93
C THR A 173 -7.67 -4.37 -7.91
N ARG A 174 -7.05 -4.42 -9.09
CA ARG A 174 -5.61 -4.22 -9.24
C ARG A 174 -5.22 -2.76 -8.97
N LEU A 175 -6.00 -1.81 -9.47
CA LEU A 175 -5.77 -0.39 -9.24
C LEU A 175 -5.85 -0.06 -7.75
N TRP A 176 -6.84 -0.58 -7.03
CA TRP A 176 -6.98 -0.38 -5.58
C TRP A 176 -5.71 -0.83 -4.84
N ARG A 177 -5.23 -2.04 -5.13
CA ARG A 177 -3.99 -2.59 -4.55
C ARG A 177 -2.81 -1.66 -4.78
N ILE A 178 -2.63 -1.22 -6.02
CA ILE A 178 -1.52 -0.35 -6.41
C ILE A 178 -1.62 0.99 -5.68
N LEU A 179 -2.78 1.65 -5.73
CA LEU A 179 -2.96 2.98 -5.14
C LEU A 179 -2.73 2.99 -3.64
N ILE A 180 -3.34 2.04 -2.91
CA ILE A 180 -3.19 2.00 -1.45
C ILE A 180 -1.75 1.66 -1.07
N ALA A 181 -1.14 0.65 -1.70
CA ALA A 181 0.19 0.20 -1.32
C ALA A 181 1.29 1.20 -1.66
N GLU A 182 1.27 1.78 -2.87
CA GLU A 182 2.28 2.75 -3.27
C GLU A 182 2.13 4.08 -2.51
N SER A 183 0.89 4.54 -2.26
CA SER A 183 0.63 5.77 -1.49
C SER A 183 1.07 5.61 -0.03
N ALA A 184 0.70 4.51 0.64
CA ALA A 184 1.15 4.24 2.00
C ALA A 184 2.68 4.14 2.10
N TYR A 185 3.32 3.49 1.13
CA TYR A 185 4.76 3.38 1.12
C TYR A 185 5.45 4.73 0.85
N LEU A 186 4.85 5.60 0.02
CA LEU A 186 5.35 6.97 -0.17
C LEU A 186 5.22 7.81 1.11
N ILE A 187 4.07 7.76 1.80
CA ILE A 187 3.86 8.43 3.09
C ILE A 187 4.93 7.98 4.08
N TRP A 188 5.17 6.68 4.19
CA TRP A 188 6.22 6.13 5.04
C TRP A 188 7.62 6.65 4.66
N LYS A 189 7.97 6.68 3.36
CA LYS A 189 9.27 7.20 2.92
C LYS A 189 9.45 8.67 3.26
N LEU A 190 8.46 9.51 2.94
CA LEU A 190 8.48 10.93 3.26
C LEU A 190 8.64 11.12 4.77
N ARG A 191 7.92 10.32 5.57
CA ARG A 191 8.04 10.34 7.03
C ARG A 191 9.42 9.90 7.53
N CYS A 192 10.11 9.01 6.85
CA CYS A 192 11.49 8.67 7.22
C CYS A 192 12.46 9.78 6.80
N GLU A 193 12.32 10.32 5.60
CA GLU A 193 13.20 11.35 5.05
C GLU A 193 13.17 12.63 5.88
N TRP A 194 11.99 13.15 6.26
CA TRP A 194 11.93 14.39 7.03
C TRP A 194 12.45 14.25 8.48
N VAL A 195 12.17 13.15 9.19
CA VAL A 195 12.49 12.95 10.63
C VAL A 195 13.95 12.54 10.80
N ILE A 196 14.50 11.77 9.86
CA ILE A 196 15.85 11.23 9.96
C ILE A 196 16.82 11.99 9.05
N GLY A 197 16.39 12.37 7.84
CA GLY A 197 17.27 12.94 6.81
C GLY A 197 17.32 14.46 6.76
N ASN A 198 16.24 15.15 7.13
CA ASN A 198 16.12 16.61 6.98
C ASN A 198 15.82 17.34 8.29
N GLU A 199 16.19 16.79 9.46
CA GLU A 199 16.03 17.45 10.77
C GLU A 199 14.61 17.99 11.03
N ASN A 200 13.58 17.26 10.59
CA ASN A 200 12.16 17.60 10.67
C ASN A 200 11.69 18.74 9.76
N ALA A 201 12.49 19.13 8.75
CA ALA A 201 12.05 20.06 7.72
C ALA A 201 11.02 19.40 6.80
N GLN A 202 9.81 19.97 6.77
CA GLN A 202 8.69 19.44 6.00
C GLN A 202 8.81 19.80 4.51
N PHE A 203 8.33 18.89 3.65
CA PHE A 203 8.25 19.13 2.22
C PHE A 203 7.09 20.04 1.87
N SER A 204 7.23 20.81 0.80
CA SER A 204 6.12 21.62 0.29
C SER A 204 5.03 20.73 -0.33
N ASN A 205 3.77 21.18 -0.30
CA ASN A 205 2.67 20.46 -0.94
C ASN A 205 2.93 20.18 -2.43
N ALA A 206 3.56 21.12 -3.14
CA ALA A 206 3.93 20.96 -4.54
C ALA A 206 4.94 19.83 -4.75
N GLU A 207 5.95 19.73 -3.87
CA GLU A 207 6.93 18.65 -3.92
C GLU A 207 6.29 17.29 -3.63
N ILE A 208 5.43 17.22 -2.61
CA ILE A 208 4.73 15.97 -2.24
C ILE A 208 3.83 15.50 -3.38
N GLN A 209 3.09 16.43 -3.99
CA GLN A 209 2.28 16.15 -5.17
C GLN A 209 3.17 15.61 -6.29
N ASN A 210 4.20 16.36 -6.72
CA ASN A 210 5.09 15.94 -7.80
C ASN A 210 5.70 14.55 -7.57
N ARG A 211 6.10 14.23 -6.33
CA ARG A 211 6.62 12.90 -5.97
C ARG A 211 5.55 11.81 -6.09
N TRP A 212 4.31 12.09 -5.70
CA TRP A 212 3.20 11.16 -5.87
C TRP A 212 2.86 10.94 -7.35
N GLU A 213 2.79 12.02 -8.14
CA GLU A 213 2.54 11.93 -9.59
C GLU A 213 3.65 11.14 -10.30
N ALA A 214 4.92 11.42 -9.97
CA ALA A 214 6.06 10.70 -10.52
C ALA A 214 5.98 9.21 -10.19
N MET A 215 5.70 8.86 -8.94
CA MET A 215 5.54 7.47 -8.51
C MET A 215 4.44 6.75 -9.30
N ILE A 216 3.27 7.38 -9.45
CA ILE A 216 2.13 6.72 -10.11
C ILE A 216 2.37 6.57 -11.62
N ASN A 217 3.03 7.55 -12.24
CA ASN A 217 3.42 7.48 -13.65
C ASN A 217 4.53 6.45 -13.88
N GLU A 218 5.53 6.35 -13.01
CA GLU A 218 6.53 5.29 -13.07
C GLU A 218 5.89 3.91 -13.00
N ARG A 219 4.84 3.77 -12.17
CA ARG A 219 4.10 2.52 -12.07
C ARG A 219 3.34 2.17 -13.35
N LEU A 220 2.67 3.14 -13.96
CA LEU A 220 2.04 2.97 -15.28
C LEU A 220 3.08 2.56 -16.34
N GLN A 221 4.22 3.26 -16.39
CA GLN A 221 5.30 2.96 -17.34
C GLN A 221 5.90 1.57 -17.12
N LEU A 222 6.00 1.11 -15.87
CA LEU A 222 6.38 -0.27 -15.57
C LEU A 222 5.35 -1.26 -16.11
N ASP A 223 4.06 -1.03 -15.87
CA ASP A 223 2.98 -1.90 -16.36
C ASP A 223 2.99 -2.01 -17.89
N CYS A 224 3.14 -0.88 -18.60
CA CYS A 224 3.27 -0.85 -20.07
C CYS A 224 4.47 -1.67 -20.54
N ARG A 225 5.66 -1.47 -19.95
CA ARG A 225 6.86 -2.25 -20.29
C ARG A 225 6.66 -3.75 -20.05
N MET A 226 5.97 -4.11 -18.97
CA MET A 226 5.70 -5.50 -18.60
C MET A 226 4.69 -6.19 -19.54
N THR A 227 4.06 -5.47 -20.47
CA THR A 227 3.27 -6.09 -21.55
C THR A 227 4.10 -6.71 -22.67
N HIS A 228 5.38 -6.38 -22.74
CA HIS A 228 6.26 -6.88 -23.79
C HIS A 228 6.47 -8.40 -23.68
N LYS A 229 6.44 -9.10 -24.82
CA LYS A 229 6.54 -10.58 -24.90
C LYS A 229 7.76 -11.16 -24.21
N LYS A 230 8.88 -10.41 -24.14
CA LYS A 230 10.13 -10.79 -23.45
C LYS A 230 9.97 -11.18 -21.99
N TYR A 231 8.90 -10.74 -21.32
CA TYR A 231 8.67 -11.05 -19.92
C TYR A 231 7.86 -12.34 -19.69
N GLU A 232 7.31 -12.96 -20.76
CA GLU A 232 6.61 -14.24 -20.73
C GLU A 232 5.68 -14.41 -19.51
N ARG A 233 5.96 -15.40 -18.64
CA ARG A 233 5.17 -15.72 -17.44
C ARG A 233 5.20 -14.63 -16.36
N ARG A 234 6.18 -13.72 -16.42
CA ARG A 234 6.32 -12.58 -15.51
C ARG A 234 5.62 -11.33 -16.04
N GLY A 235 5.21 -11.33 -17.32
CA GLY A 235 4.54 -10.20 -17.96
C GLY A 235 3.13 -9.95 -17.45
N VAL A 236 2.60 -8.77 -17.79
CA VAL A 236 1.22 -8.36 -17.53
C VAL A 236 0.49 -8.28 -18.86
N SER A 237 -0.74 -8.79 -18.96
CA SER A 237 -1.47 -8.72 -20.22
C SER A 237 -1.89 -7.29 -20.53
N LYS A 238 -1.83 -6.88 -21.81
CA LYS A 238 -2.30 -5.57 -22.28
C LYS A 238 -3.73 -5.28 -21.85
N ARG A 239 -4.61 -6.29 -21.95
CA ARG A 239 -5.99 -6.20 -21.47
C ARG A 239 -6.08 -5.82 -19.98
N LEU A 240 -5.25 -6.40 -19.12
CA LEU A 240 -5.27 -6.08 -17.69
C LEU A 240 -4.71 -4.68 -17.42
N VAL A 241 -3.68 -4.25 -18.14
CA VAL A 241 -3.15 -2.87 -18.06
C VAL A 241 -4.23 -1.88 -18.48
N ASN A 242 -4.85 -2.08 -19.65
CA ASN A 242 -5.96 -1.25 -20.12
C ASN A 242 -7.09 -1.20 -19.10
N GLN A 243 -7.53 -2.35 -18.59
CA GLN A 243 -8.57 -2.39 -17.55
C GLN A 243 -8.17 -1.68 -16.25
N THR A 244 -6.89 -1.72 -15.86
CA THR A 244 -6.39 -1.05 -14.64
C THR A 244 -6.46 0.47 -14.81
N TRP A 245 -5.97 0.99 -15.92
CA TRP A 245 -5.75 2.43 -16.11
C TRP A 245 -6.80 3.17 -16.94
N ARG A 246 -7.79 2.47 -17.49
CA ARG A 246 -8.91 3.09 -18.22
C ARG A 246 -9.58 4.19 -17.41
N HIS A 247 -9.87 5.32 -18.06
CA HIS A 247 -10.42 6.59 -17.56
C HIS A 247 -9.46 7.45 -16.72
N LEU A 248 -8.21 7.01 -16.58
CA LEU A 248 -7.22 7.66 -15.72
C LEU A 248 -6.10 8.33 -16.52
N LEU A 249 -6.04 8.14 -17.83
CA LEU A 249 -4.95 8.66 -18.64
C LEU A 249 -5.17 10.13 -18.99
N LYS A 250 -4.06 10.83 -19.25
CA LYS A 250 -4.11 12.18 -19.82
C LYS A 250 -4.40 12.07 -21.32
N ASP A 251 -5.33 12.87 -21.81
CA ASP A 251 -5.72 12.92 -23.22
C ASP A 251 -6.13 11.54 -23.78
N GLU A 252 -6.84 10.74 -22.98
CA GLU A 252 -7.17 9.34 -23.28
C GLU A 252 -7.93 9.16 -24.61
N ASP A 253 -8.77 10.13 -24.99
CA ASP A 253 -9.55 10.11 -26.24
C ASP A 253 -8.67 10.16 -27.49
N ASN A 254 -7.41 10.63 -27.38
CA ASN A 254 -6.46 10.71 -28.48
C ASN A 254 -5.48 9.52 -28.51
N LEU A 255 -5.59 8.59 -27.56
CA LEU A 255 -4.71 7.42 -27.50
C LEU A 255 -5.25 6.28 -28.38
N PRO A 256 -4.37 5.53 -29.07
CA PRO A 256 -4.78 4.36 -29.83
C PRO A 256 -5.23 3.23 -28.90
N ASP A 257 -6.06 2.32 -29.41
CA ASP A 257 -6.61 1.19 -28.64
C ASP A 257 -5.53 0.29 -27.99
N ASP A 258 -4.33 0.24 -28.59
CA ASP A 258 -3.13 -0.46 -28.09
C ASP A 258 -2.11 0.47 -27.41
N TRP A 259 -2.58 1.48 -26.68
CA TRP A 259 -1.67 2.41 -26.00
C TRP A 259 -0.77 1.74 -24.95
N ALA A 260 -1.18 0.60 -24.36
CA ALA A 260 -0.39 -0.09 -23.35
C ALA A 260 0.97 -0.61 -23.86
N GLY A 261 1.16 -0.69 -25.19
CA GLY A 261 2.45 -0.98 -25.81
C GLY A 261 3.32 0.25 -26.11
N LEU A 262 2.81 1.47 -25.92
CA LEU A 262 3.49 2.71 -26.27
C LEU A 262 4.27 3.29 -25.08
N ALA A 263 5.38 3.97 -25.39
CA ALA A 263 6.10 4.79 -24.43
C ALA A 263 5.43 6.18 -24.30
N GLY A 264 5.52 6.81 -23.13
CA GLY A 264 5.12 8.21 -22.92
C GLY A 264 3.67 8.45 -22.47
N VAL A 265 2.90 7.42 -22.14
CA VAL A 265 1.54 7.56 -21.59
C VAL A 265 1.59 8.01 -20.12
N LEU A 266 0.84 9.06 -19.78
CA LEU A 266 0.78 9.61 -18.43
C LEU A 266 -0.62 9.44 -17.81
N VAL A 267 -0.65 9.28 -16.50
CA VAL A 267 -1.86 9.38 -15.69
C VAL A 267 -2.27 10.85 -15.64
N GLY A 268 -3.51 11.14 -16.04
CA GLY A 268 -4.09 12.46 -15.85
C GLY A 268 -4.32 12.70 -14.37
N ILE A 269 -3.84 13.80 -13.83
CA ILE A 269 -4.09 14.20 -12.45
C ILE A 269 -4.61 15.63 -12.54
N GLU A 270 -5.90 15.82 -12.30
CA GLU A 270 -6.48 17.16 -12.20
C GLU A 270 -6.49 17.54 -10.73
N THR A 271 -5.70 18.55 -10.37
CA THR A 271 -5.84 19.21 -9.08
C THR A 271 -7.09 20.09 -9.12
N ASP A 272 -7.96 19.98 -8.11
CA ASP A 272 -9.20 20.75 -7.99
C ASP A 272 -8.95 22.23 -7.64
N GLN A 273 -8.10 22.91 -8.41
CA GLN A 273 -7.90 24.36 -8.31
C GLN A 273 -9.13 25.13 -8.83
N ARG A 274 -10.08 24.47 -9.49
CA ARG A 274 -11.32 25.08 -9.99
C ARG A 274 -12.33 25.41 -8.88
N CYS A 275 -12.22 24.83 -7.69
CA CYS A 275 -13.06 25.19 -6.55
C CYS A 275 -12.66 26.50 -5.82
N ARG A 276 -11.54 27.16 -6.17
CA ARG A 276 -11.11 28.41 -5.50
C ARG A 276 -11.25 29.70 -6.32
N THR A 277 -11.76 29.65 -7.55
CA THR A 277 -12.01 30.87 -8.36
C THR A 277 -13.50 31.07 -8.62
N GLY A 278 -14.28 31.14 -7.54
CA GLY A 278 -15.66 31.64 -7.58
C GLY A 278 -15.69 33.17 -7.67
N ARG A 279 -16.13 33.68 -8.82
CA ARG A 279 -16.66 35.04 -9.10
C ARG A 279 -15.74 36.24 -8.76
N ARG A 280 -14.98 36.69 -9.77
CA ARG A 280 -14.92 38.14 -10.09
C ARG A 280 -15.98 38.42 -11.15
N GLY A 281 -17.15 38.84 -10.69
CA GLY A 281 -18.17 39.46 -11.54
C GLY A 281 -18.05 40.98 -11.41
N ARG A 282 -18.04 41.63 -12.58
CA ARG A 282 -18.15 43.07 -12.89
C ARG A 282 -18.54 44.01 -11.76
#